data_AF-A0AAN7UP79-F1
#
_entry.id   AF-A0AAN7UP79-F1
#
_cell.length_a   1.000
_cell.length_b   1.000
_cell.length_c   1.000
_cell.angle_alpha   90.00
_cell.angle_beta   90.00
_cell.angle_gamma   90.00
#
_symmetry.space_group_name_H-M   'P 1'
#
loop_
_entity.id
_entity.type
_entity.pdbx_description
1 polymer ?
#
loop_
_entity_poly.entity_id
_entity_poly.type
_entity_poly.pdbx_seq_one_letter_code
_entity_poly.pdbx_strand_id
1 'polypeptide(L)'
;MASTSHRAPSATPAPLASLSNGTASHVHDDPSLPNSHHIPVHEPRPAPTPTAAMASNKKGKGKKALDSSEASKLVAARISQLEVDTAAEKEQEAEIEREVRKANRELNHQMNKMNDMDKIDLLTKRSSELFANLKRLERENIKNKKRADQLQKEKDSSRTDLSKQVGLKEKLEKLCRELQKENNKLKVQSRLWFSQTMKLMKALALNDSHDRLKTSSDERFKKVLETLEGYQEEKDNPRKQIVYMKAEELFKNRFKSLIDQYELRELHFHSAMRTKEIEVQWNMARYEQQKKAVEAEGNRARQLNNQVLTFTKTETELRNQLNVYVEKFKQVCTLFLSLARPTQALTDDEVEDTLNNSNDLFLTFRKEMEDMSKKTKKLEKENEAYRRRDTALNQNILKMAEERNKHLKDVEDIKKKNDKLTSIINQMQQQGRGIPAGMQGTMESCYTEAGEAGEGELEGEEDSECEYDEDAEEQISEGEFDDDDDTEEEEVPSVPGAYGPERPPAMNGHR
;
A
#
# COMPACT_ATOMS: atom_id res chain seq x y z
N MET A 1 -63.21 -20.08 5.13
CA MET A 1 -62.59 -20.11 3.79
C MET A 1 -61.26 -19.39 3.90
N ALA A 2 -60.14 -19.86 3.35
CA ALA A 2 -59.82 -21.23 2.89
C ALA A 2 -58.32 -21.46 3.12
N SER A 3 -57.91 -22.71 3.38
CA SER A 3 -56.53 -23.05 3.76
C SER A 3 -55.75 -23.62 2.58
N THR A 4 -54.44 -23.34 2.53
CA THR A 4 -53.47 -24.18 1.84
C THR A 4 -52.20 -24.35 2.68
N SER A 5 -51.59 -25.52 2.59
CA SER A 5 -50.45 -25.95 3.41
C SER A 5 -49.66 -26.99 2.64
N HIS A 6 -48.33 -26.92 2.68
CA HIS A 6 -47.45 -27.97 2.15
C HIS A 6 -46.28 -28.26 3.11
N ARG A 7 -45.80 -29.50 3.07
CA ARG A 7 -45.09 -30.15 4.18
C ARG A 7 -44.07 -31.18 3.66
N ALA A 8 -42.88 -31.17 4.28
CA ALA A 8 -41.90 -32.28 4.31
C ALA A 8 -41.22 -32.63 2.95
N PRO A 9 -40.15 -33.48 2.93
CA PRO A 9 -39.53 -34.20 4.05
C PRO A 9 -38.02 -34.00 4.27
N SER A 10 -37.57 -34.45 5.45
CA SER A 10 -36.19 -34.63 5.87
C SER A 10 -35.65 -36.02 5.51
N ALA A 11 -34.34 -36.17 5.33
CA ALA A 11 -33.68 -37.48 5.22
C ALA A 11 -32.37 -37.55 6.04
N THR A 12 -32.13 -38.70 6.67
CA THR A 12 -30.94 -39.04 7.47
C THR A 12 -30.44 -40.44 7.09
N PRO A 13 -29.13 -40.70 7.09
CA PRO A 13 -28.58 -42.04 7.29
C PRO A 13 -27.83 -42.18 8.63
N ALA A 14 -27.68 -43.42 9.09
CA ALA A 14 -27.08 -43.83 10.37
C ALA A 14 -25.71 -44.55 10.17
N PRO A 15 -24.93 -44.85 11.23
CA PRO A 15 -23.52 -45.24 11.10
C PRO A 15 -23.26 -46.75 11.02
N LEU A 16 -22.01 -47.13 10.69
CA LEU A 16 -21.44 -48.48 10.80
C LEU A 16 -20.07 -48.43 11.51
N ALA A 17 -19.53 -49.58 11.95
CA ALA A 17 -18.68 -49.65 13.13
C ALA A 17 -17.36 -50.47 13.04
N SER A 18 -16.44 -50.10 13.95
CA SER A 18 -15.46 -50.92 14.70
C SER A 18 -14.30 -51.69 14.01
N LEU A 19 -13.31 -52.02 14.87
CA LEU A 19 -12.09 -52.84 14.68
C LEU A 19 -10.82 -52.12 14.15
N SER A 20 -9.58 -52.41 14.59
CA SER A 20 -9.07 -52.96 15.89
C SER A 20 -7.52 -52.78 16.00
N ASN A 21 -6.96 -52.98 17.20
CA ASN A 21 -5.54 -52.94 17.66
C ASN A 21 -4.34 -52.98 16.67
N GLY A 22 -3.26 -52.28 17.05
CA GLY A 22 -1.86 -52.50 16.59
C GLY A 22 -0.85 -51.71 17.44
N THR A 23 0.35 -52.25 17.73
CA THR A 23 1.34 -51.69 18.69
C THR A 23 2.80 -51.78 18.19
N ALA A 24 3.76 -51.27 19.00
CA ALA A 24 5.23 -51.22 18.83
C ALA A 24 5.78 -50.09 17.90
N SER A 25 6.84 -49.32 18.18
CA SER A 25 8.17 -49.52 18.88
C SER A 25 9.26 -50.09 17.94
N HIS A 26 10.54 -49.65 17.93
CA HIS A 26 11.31 -48.57 18.59
C HIS A 26 12.74 -48.49 17.95
N VAL A 27 13.61 -47.57 18.40
CA VAL A 27 15.11 -47.55 18.32
C VAL A 27 15.80 -46.83 17.13
N HIS A 28 16.94 -46.24 17.51
CA HIS A 28 18.06 -45.56 16.82
C HIS A 28 18.89 -46.51 15.88
N ASP A 29 19.98 -46.15 15.16
CA ASP A 29 21.19 -45.41 15.62
C ASP A 29 22.07 -44.75 14.53
N ASP A 30 23.08 -44.00 15.01
CA ASP A 30 24.17 -43.28 14.32
C ASP A 30 25.49 -44.14 14.41
N PRO A 31 26.78 -43.70 14.31
CA PRO A 31 27.37 -42.40 13.92
C PRO A 31 28.65 -42.45 13.03
N SER A 32 29.28 -41.27 12.86
CA SER A 32 30.75 -40.98 12.87
C SER A 32 31.53 -40.67 11.57
N LEU A 33 32.70 -40.02 11.77
CA LEU A 33 33.60 -39.27 10.86
C LEU A 33 35.03 -39.94 10.90
N PRO A 34 36.24 -39.32 10.62
CA PRO A 34 36.63 -38.00 10.05
C PRO A 34 37.88 -37.94 9.11
N ASN A 35 38.22 -36.72 8.61
CA ASN A 35 39.59 -36.20 8.26
C ASN A 35 40.40 -36.82 7.06
N SER A 36 41.44 -36.20 6.46
CA SER A 36 42.17 -34.91 6.64
C SER A 36 42.81 -34.33 5.34
N HIS A 37 43.69 -33.30 5.47
CA HIS A 37 44.51 -32.53 4.49
C HIS A 37 45.33 -33.37 3.45
N HIS A 38 45.88 -32.87 2.31
CA HIS A 38 46.77 -31.69 2.09
C HIS A 38 46.89 -31.23 0.59
N ILE A 39 47.74 -30.22 0.29
CA ILE A 39 47.89 -29.38 -0.96
C ILE A 39 49.42 -29.01 -1.15
N PRO A 40 50.05 -28.42 -2.24
CA PRO A 40 49.64 -27.82 -3.56
C PRO A 40 50.46 -28.25 -4.85
N VAL A 41 50.38 -27.46 -5.96
CA VAL A 41 51.27 -27.30 -7.18
C VAL A 41 51.37 -28.49 -8.18
N HIS A 42 51.12 -28.41 -9.51
CA HIS A 42 51.60 -27.50 -10.59
C HIS A 42 50.78 -27.64 -11.92
N GLU A 43 50.97 -26.73 -12.90
CA GLU A 43 50.31 -26.68 -14.25
C GLU A 43 50.91 -27.68 -15.30
N PRO A 44 50.46 -27.81 -16.61
CA PRO A 44 49.42 -27.06 -17.37
C PRO A 44 48.50 -27.81 -18.41
N ARG A 45 47.24 -27.33 -18.60
CA ARG A 45 46.32 -27.57 -19.78
C ARG A 45 45.95 -29.06 -20.08
N PRO A 46 45.07 -29.38 -21.08
CA PRO A 46 44.15 -28.56 -21.89
C PRO A 46 42.64 -28.87 -21.63
N ALA A 47 41.74 -28.50 -22.55
CA ALA A 47 40.28 -28.51 -22.38
C ALA A 47 39.60 -29.88 -22.65
N PRO A 48 38.46 -30.20 -21.98
CA PRO A 48 37.72 -31.44 -22.19
C PRO A 48 36.50 -31.31 -23.12
N THR A 49 36.22 -32.38 -23.88
CA THR A 49 34.91 -32.69 -24.46
C THR A 49 34.11 -33.65 -23.54
N PRO A 50 32.77 -33.76 -23.67
CA PRO A 50 31.93 -34.37 -22.64
C PRO A 50 31.58 -35.85 -22.89
N THR A 51 31.25 -36.60 -21.82
CA THR A 51 29.96 -37.32 -21.60
C THR A 51 30.02 -38.31 -20.41
N ALA A 52 28.87 -38.93 -20.12
CA ALA A 52 28.61 -40.02 -19.17
C ALA A 52 28.57 -39.66 -17.67
N ALA A 53 27.60 -40.28 -16.98
CA ALA A 53 27.31 -40.07 -15.57
C ALA A 53 26.87 -41.39 -14.91
N MET A 54 27.08 -41.51 -13.59
CA MET A 54 26.36 -42.45 -12.73
C MET A 54 25.88 -41.74 -11.47
N ALA A 55 24.87 -42.29 -10.81
CA ALA A 55 23.95 -41.53 -9.95
C ALA A 55 23.92 -42.00 -8.49
N SER A 56 23.36 -41.17 -7.62
CA SER A 56 22.67 -41.62 -6.41
C SER A 56 21.53 -40.67 -6.01
N ASN A 57 20.54 -41.20 -5.29
CA ASN A 57 19.28 -40.53 -4.97
C ASN A 57 19.38 -39.63 -3.71
N LYS A 58 18.63 -38.52 -3.69
CA LYS A 58 17.91 -38.12 -2.47
C LYS A 58 16.57 -37.45 -2.80
N LYS A 59 15.51 -37.87 -2.09
CA LYS A 59 14.11 -37.69 -2.47
C LYS A 59 13.45 -36.57 -1.64
N GLY A 60 13.29 -35.39 -2.21
CA GLY A 60 12.59 -34.24 -1.59
C GLY A 60 11.25 -33.94 -2.27
N LYS A 61 10.19 -33.66 -1.50
CA LYS A 61 8.86 -33.33 -2.05
C LYS A 61 8.83 -31.91 -2.64
N GLY A 62 8.20 -31.78 -3.82
CA GLY A 62 7.22 -30.69 -3.99
C GLY A 62 7.61 -29.45 -4.80
N LYS A 63 8.73 -29.41 -5.53
CA LYS A 63 8.83 -28.54 -6.71
C LYS A 63 8.48 -29.36 -7.95
N LYS A 64 7.54 -28.89 -8.78
CA LYS A 64 7.41 -29.42 -10.15
C LYS A 64 8.71 -29.11 -10.87
N ALA A 65 9.46 -30.15 -11.26
CA ALA A 65 10.43 -29.97 -12.32
C ALA A 65 9.67 -29.61 -13.60
N LEU A 66 10.20 -28.65 -14.37
CA LEU A 66 9.82 -28.52 -15.78
C LEU A 66 10.13 -29.85 -16.45
N ASP A 67 9.22 -30.35 -17.29
CA ASP A 67 9.43 -31.64 -17.94
C ASP A 67 10.67 -31.56 -18.85
N SER A 68 11.41 -32.66 -18.96
CA SER A 68 12.48 -32.81 -19.94
C SER A 68 11.94 -32.56 -21.36
N SER A 69 10.67 -32.91 -21.60
CA SER A 69 9.93 -32.51 -22.82
C SER A 69 9.80 -31.00 -22.99
N GLU A 70 9.47 -30.24 -21.94
CA GLU A 70 9.34 -28.77 -21.99
C GLU A 70 10.70 -28.09 -22.19
N ALA A 71 11.74 -28.55 -21.48
CA ALA A 71 13.11 -28.05 -21.68
C ALA A 71 13.59 -28.29 -23.12
N SER A 72 13.34 -29.48 -23.68
CA SER A 72 13.67 -29.81 -25.07
C SER A 72 12.88 -28.97 -26.07
N LYS A 73 11.59 -28.70 -25.82
CA LYS A 73 10.75 -27.81 -26.64
C LYS A 73 11.23 -26.36 -26.61
N LEU A 74 11.65 -25.86 -25.45
CA LEU A 74 12.23 -24.51 -25.29
C LEU A 74 13.54 -24.35 -26.08
N VAL A 75 14.40 -25.37 -26.07
CA VAL A 75 15.63 -25.40 -26.87
C VAL A 75 15.30 -25.42 -28.37
N ALA A 76 14.41 -26.32 -28.81
CA ALA A 76 14.00 -26.41 -30.21
C ALA A 76 13.35 -25.11 -30.72
N ALA A 77 12.48 -24.49 -29.93
CA ALA A 77 11.87 -23.20 -30.25
C ALA A 77 12.91 -22.07 -30.36
N ARG A 78 13.96 -22.07 -29.51
CA ARG A 78 15.01 -21.04 -29.61
C ARG A 78 15.94 -21.27 -30.79
N ILE A 79 16.22 -22.52 -31.17
CA ILE A 79 16.96 -22.85 -32.41
C ILE A 79 16.16 -22.35 -33.62
N SER A 80 14.88 -22.72 -33.73
CA SER A 80 14.01 -22.30 -34.84
C SER A 80 13.88 -20.77 -34.93
N GLN A 81 13.80 -20.06 -33.80
CA GLN A 81 13.84 -18.60 -33.82
C GLN A 81 15.17 -18.06 -34.36
N LEU A 82 16.32 -18.60 -33.94
CA LEU A 82 17.64 -18.15 -34.43
C LEU A 82 17.84 -18.46 -35.93
N GLU A 83 17.26 -19.55 -36.44
CA GLU A 83 17.25 -19.86 -37.88
C GLU A 83 16.43 -18.84 -38.69
N VAL A 84 15.27 -18.42 -38.16
CA VAL A 84 14.44 -17.35 -38.74
C VAL A 84 15.14 -15.98 -38.65
N ASP A 85 15.73 -15.66 -37.49
CA ASP A 85 16.50 -14.43 -37.28
C ASP A 85 17.65 -14.34 -38.32
N THR A 86 18.40 -15.45 -38.50
CA THR A 86 19.50 -15.56 -39.49
C THR A 86 19.02 -15.47 -40.94
N ALA A 87 17.82 -15.96 -41.25
CA ALA A 87 17.23 -15.86 -42.58
C ALA A 87 16.84 -14.40 -42.91
N ALA A 88 16.24 -13.69 -41.94
CA ALA A 88 15.88 -12.28 -42.08
C ALA A 88 17.11 -11.37 -42.23
N GLU A 89 18.20 -11.61 -41.49
CA GLU A 89 19.47 -10.89 -41.66
C GLU A 89 20.03 -11.02 -43.08
N LYS A 90 20.02 -12.25 -43.65
CA LYS A 90 20.47 -12.49 -45.03
C LYS A 90 19.56 -11.87 -46.08
N GLU A 91 18.26 -11.81 -45.84
CA GLU A 91 17.31 -11.12 -46.73
C GLU A 91 17.54 -9.61 -46.73
N GLN A 92 17.79 -9.00 -45.56
CA GLN A 92 18.14 -7.59 -45.44
C GLN A 92 19.48 -7.26 -46.12
N GLU A 93 20.53 -8.08 -45.90
CA GLU A 93 21.83 -7.89 -46.57
C GLU A 93 21.67 -7.97 -48.11
N ALA A 94 20.88 -8.93 -48.62
CA ALA A 94 20.61 -9.06 -50.03
C ALA A 94 19.80 -7.89 -50.62
N GLU A 95 18.88 -7.28 -49.85
CA GLU A 95 18.15 -6.07 -50.30
C GLU A 95 19.06 -4.83 -50.31
N ILE A 96 19.89 -4.64 -49.29
CA ILE A 96 20.91 -3.58 -49.27
C ILE A 96 21.83 -3.71 -50.50
N GLU A 97 22.23 -4.92 -50.88
CA GLU A 97 23.02 -5.13 -52.10
C GLU A 97 22.22 -4.83 -53.39
N ARG A 98 20.89 -5.03 -53.41
CA ARG A 98 20.02 -4.60 -54.54
C ARG A 98 19.95 -3.08 -54.63
N GLU A 99 19.72 -2.39 -53.52
CA GLU A 99 19.69 -0.92 -53.48
C GLU A 99 21.03 -0.29 -53.88
N VAL A 100 22.16 -0.79 -53.34
CA VAL A 100 23.50 -0.31 -53.69
C VAL A 100 23.79 -0.53 -55.18
N ARG A 101 23.44 -1.70 -55.75
CA ARG A 101 23.59 -1.94 -57.20
C ARG A 101 22.67 -1.04 -58.03
N LYS A 102 21.45 -0.74 -57.58
CA LYS A 102 20.50 0.18 -58.23
C LYS A 102 21.03 1.63 -58.22
N ALA A 103 21.48 2.12 -57.07
CA ALA A 103 22.02 3.46 -56.91
C ALA A 103 23.28 3.70 -57.76
N ASN A 104 24.17 2.70 -57.87
CA ASN A 104 25.35 2.77 -58.73
C ASN A 104 25.00 2.79 -60.23
N ARG A 105 23.97 2.05 -60.68
CA ARG A 105 23.48 2.11 -62.07
C ARG A 105 22.92 3.50 -62.40
N GLU A 106 22.10 4.04 -61.50
CA GLU A 106 21.49 5.37 -61.67
C GLU A 106 22.56 6.47 -61.71
N LEU A 107 23.54 6.46 -60.79
CA LEU A 107 24.64 7.42 -60.78
C LEU A 107 25.46 7.40 -62.08
N ASN A 108 25.79 6.21 -62.60
CA ASN A 108 26.47 6.08 -63.89
C ASN A 108 25.59 6.56 -65.06
N HIS A 109 24.28 6.30 -65.02
CA HIS A 109 23.36 6.75 -66.07
C HIS A 109 23.18 8.28 -66.11
N GLN A 110 23.23 8.94 -64.96
CA GLN A 110 23.26 10.40 -64.84
C GLN A 110 24.60 10.97 -65.33
N MET A 111 25.72 10.42 -64.82
CA MET A 111 27.09 10.83 -65.18
C MET A 111 27.34 10.75 -66.69
N ASN A 112 26.85 9.70 -67.36
CA ASN A 112 27.05 9.50 -68.81
C ASN A 112 26.30 10.50 -69.72
N LYS A 113 25.44 11.38 -69.17
CA LYS A 113 24.72 12.43 -69.92
C LYS A 113 25.32 13.83 -69.78
N MET A 114 26.36 13.96 -68.95
CA MET A 114 26.94 15.26 -68.55
C MET A 114 28.29 15.52 -69.24
N ASN A 115 28.70 16.79 -69.29
CA ASN A 115 30.08 17.15 -69.65
C ASN A 115 31.03 16.89 -68.46
N ASP A 116 32.35 16.91 -68.67
CA ASP A 116 33.30 16.51 -67.63
C ASP A 116 33.39 17.48 -66.44
N MET A 117 33.04 18.76 -66.60
CA MET A 117 32.93 19.71 -65.48
C MET A 117 31.69 19.44 -64.64
N ASP A 118 30.52 19.30 -65.28
CA ASP A 118 29.25 18.98 -64.62
C ASP A 118 29.35 17.67 -63.80
N LYS A 119 30.09 16.67 -64.31
CA LYS A 119 30.39 15.42 -63.59
C LYS A 119 31.18 15.67 -62.31
N ILE A 120 32.21 16.51 -62.36
CA ILE A 120 33.07 16.84 -61.20
C ILE A 120 32.24 17.53 -60.13
N ASP A 121 31.40 18.51 -60.50
CA ASP A 121 30.54 19.23 -59.55
C ASP A 121 29.46 18.32 -58.95
N LEU A 122 28.79 17.49 -59.77
CA LEU A 122 27.80 16.52 -59.28
C LEU A 122 28.42 15.49 -58.33
N LEU A 123 29.58 14.94 -58.66
CA LEU A 123 30.30 13.97 -57.82
C LEU A 123 30.82 14.61 -56.53
N THR A 124 31.30 15.85 -56.58
CA THR A 124 31.77 16.60 -55.41
C THR A 124 30.59 16.89 -54.47
N LYS A 125 29.49 17.41 -54.99
CA LYS A 125 28.26 17.67 -54.24
C LYS A 125 27.73 16.38 -53.60
N ARG A 126 27.52 15.32 -54.38
CA ARG A 126 27.00 14.04 -53.89
C ARG A 126 27.92 13.38 -52.86
N SER A 127 29.24 13.50 -53.01
CA SER A 127 30.21 13.04 -52.01
C SER A 127 30.07 13.81 -50.68
N SER A 128 29.88 15.13 -50.73
CA SER A 128 29.66 15.95 -49.54
C SER A 128 28.34 15.63 -48.83
N GLU A 129 27.26 15.39 -49.60
CA GLU A 129 25.95 14.98 -49.09
C GLU A 129 25.99 13.59 -48.44
N LEU A 130 26.70 12.63 -49.05
CA LEU A 130 26.91 11.30 -48.48
C LEU A 130 27.73 11.36 -47.19
N PHE A 131 28.79 12.17 -47.13
CA PHE A 131 29.58 12.36 -45.92
C PHE A 131 28.76 13.02 -44.79
N ALA A 132 27.96 14.05 -45.09
CA ALA A 132 27.07 14.69 -44.13
C ALA A 132 26.00 13.72 -43.60
N ASN A 133 25.44 12.87 -44.46
CA ASN A 133 24.48 11.83 -44.06
C ASN A 133 25.13 10.74 -43.20
N LEU A 134 26.33 10.26 -43.56
CA LEU A 134 27.09 9.31 -42.75
C LEU A 134 27.38 9.89 -41.35
N LYS A 135 27.83 11.16 -41.28
CA LYS A 135 28.05 11.86 -40.02
C LYS A 135 26.75 12.13 -39.23
N ARG A 136 25.57 12.12 -39.86
CA ARG A 136 24.26 12.13 -39.17
C ARG A 136 23.94 10.75 -38.60
N LEU A 137 24.03 9.71 -39.42
CA LEU A 137 23.76 8.33 -39.04
C LEU A 137 24.68 7.82 -37.91
N GLU A 138 25.95 8.22 -37.89
CA GLU A 138 26.86 7.95 -36.74
C GLU A 138 26.30 8.53 -35.43
N ARG A 139 25.85 9.79 -35.43
CA ARG A 139 25.28 10.46 -34.24
C ARG A 139 23.96 9.82 -33.81
N GLU A 140 23.14 9.37 -34.75
CA GLU A 140 21.88 8.66 -34.48
C GLU A 140 22.15 7.23 -33.96
N ASN A 141 23.14 6.52 -34.50
CA ASN A 141 23.58 5.21 -34.00
C ASN A 141 24.10 5.31 -32.55
N ILE A 142 24.92 6.32 -32.22
CA ILE A 142 25.39 6.57 -30.84
C ILE A 142 24.21 6.85 -29.88
N LYS A 143 23.18 7.60 -30.32
CA LYS A 143 21.95 7.81 -29.53
C LYS A 143 21.18 6.49 -29.33
N ASN A 144 21.01 5.71 -30.40
CA ASN A 144 20.28 4.44 -30.36
C ASN A 144 20.99 3.40 -29.48
N LYS A 145 22.32 3.33 -29.52
CA LYS A 145 23.13 2.49 -28.61
C LYS A 145 22.90 2.89 -27.16
N LYS A 146 23.02 4.18 -26.81
CA LYS A 146 22.73 4.67 -25.44
C LYS A 146 21.30 4.35 -24.99
N ARG A 147 20.31 4.40 -25.91
CA ARG A 147 18.93 4.00 -25.63
C ARG A 147 18.81 2.50 -25.38
N ALA A 148 19.51 1.66 -26.14
CA ALA A 148 19.54 0.21 -25.92
C ALA A 148 20.21 -0.17 -24.59
N ASP A 149 21.35 0.46 -24.27
CA ASP A 149 22.06 0.27 -23.00
C ASP A 149 21.16 0.65 -21.79
N GLN A 150 20.42 1.76 -21.90
CA GLN A 150 19.46 2.21 -20.88
C GLN A 150 18.26 1.26 -20.75
N LEU A 151 17.64 0.84 -21.86
CA LEU A 151 16.52 -0.12 -21.84
C LEU A 151 16.95 -1.48 -21.25
N GLN A 152 18.17 -1.93 -21.51
CA GLN A 152 18.71 -3.16 -20.91
C GLN A 152 18.91 -2.99 -19.38
N LYS A 153 19.40 -1.83 -18.92
CA LYS A 153 19.51 -1.51 -17.50
C LYS A 153 18.14 -1.45 -16.80
N GLU A 154 17.14 -0.85 -17.43
CA GLU A 154 15.75 -0.81 -16.93
C GLU A 154 15.13 -2.21 -16.83
N LYS A 155 15.37 -3.07 -17.83
CA LYS A 155 14.97 -4.48 -17.83
C LYS A 155 15.63 -5.30 -16.72
N ASP A 156 16.92 -5.09 -16.47
CA ASP A 156 17.64 -5.76 -15.37
C ASP A 156 17.20 -5.27 -13.98
N SER A 157 16.89 -3.98 -13.82
CA SER A 157 16.25 -3.45 -12.60
C SER A 157 14.86 -4.07 -12.40
N SER A 158 14.03 -4.06 -13.45
CA SER A 158 12.67 -4.63 -13.41
C SER A 158 12.66 -6.12 -13.05
N ARG A 159 13.63 -6.90 -13.57
CA ARG A 159 13.81 -8.32 -13.17
C ARG A 159 14.18 -8.46 -11.69
N THR A 160 15.02 -7.56 -11.18
CA THR A 160 15.46 -7.56 -9.77
C THR A 160 14.29 -7.18 -8.84
N ASP A 161 13.48 -6.19 -9.21
CA ASP A 161 12.33 -5.75 -8.42
C ASP A 161 11.18 -6.76 -8.46
N LEU A 162 10.94 -7.43 -9.60
CA LEU A 162 10.04 -8.58 -9.67
C LEU A 162 10.50 -9.72 -8.74
N SER A 163 11.80 -9.98 -8.66
CA SER A 163 12.35 -11.00 -7.73
C SER A 163 12.11 -10.61 -6.26
N LYS A 164 12.26 -9.34 -5.88
CA LYS A 164 11.89 -8.83 -4.55
C LYS A 164 10.39 -9.02 -4.28
N GLN A 165 9.52 -8.66 -5.23
CA GLN A 165 8.07 -8.80 -5.10
C GLN A 165 7.63 -10.25 -4.90
N VAL A 166 8.21 -11.20 -5.66
CA VAL A 166 7.97 -12.65 -5.46
C VAL A 166 8.41 -13.09 -4.06
N GLY A 167 9.58 -12.65 -3.60
CA GLY A 167 10.07 -12.95 -2.24
C GLY A 167 9.19 -12.38 -1.13
N LEU A 168 8.59 -11.20 -1.32
CA LEU A 168 7.60 -10.62 -0.40
C LEU A 168 6.27 -11.38 -0.44
N LYS A 169 5.79 -11.77 -1.62
CA LYS A 169 4.58 -12.61 -1.78
C LYS A 169 4.74 -13.95 -1.08
N GLU A 170 5.89 -14.62 -1.20
CA GLU A 170 6.17 -15.87 -0.49
C GLU A 170 6.18 -15.70 1.04
N LYS A 171 6.64 -14.56 1.56
CA LYS A 171 6.59 -14.25 3.00
C LYS A 171 5.15 -14.04 3.47
N LEU A 172 4.35 -13.27 2.74
CA LEU A 172 2.93 -13.05 3.04
C LEU A 172 2.13 -14.36 2.97
N GLU A 173 2.35 -15.21 1.96
CA GLU A 173 1.71 -16.53 1.87
C GLU A 173 2.05 -17.44 3.04
N LYS A 174 3.28 -17.37 3.60
CA LYS A 174 3.65 -18.12 4.80
C LYS A 174 2.93 -17.56 6.03
N LEU A 175 2.96 -16.25 6.24
CA LEU A 175 2.32 -15.58 7.37
C LEU A 175 0.81 -15.85 7.42
N CYS A 176 0.12 -15.78 6.27
CA CYS A 176 -1.30 -16.09 6.18
C CYS A 176 -1.61 -17.56 6.51
N ARG A 177 -0.77 -18.52 6.08
CA ARG A 177 -0.94 -19.95 6.41
C ARG A 177 -0.69 -20.23 7.89
N GLU A 178 0.26 -19.52 8.50
CA GLU A 178 0.56 -19.63 9.94
C GLU A 178 -0.57 -19.03 10.78
N LEU A 179 -1.00 -17.80 10.48
CA LEU A 179 -2.14 -17.16 11.13
C LEU A 179 -3.43 -18.01 11.02
N GLN A 180 -3.70 -18.61 9.85
CA GLN A 180 -4.87 -19.48 9.66
C GLN A 180 -4.74 -20.79 10.47
N LYS A 181 -3.54 -21.36 10.59
CA LYS A 181 -3.25 -22.52 11.44
C LYS A 181 -3.44 -22.20 12.92
N GLU A 182 -3.00 -21.03 13.39
CA GLU A 182 -3.18 -20.58 14.77
C GLU A 182 -4.65 -20.27 15.09
N ASN A 183 -5.37 -19.60 14.18
CA ASN A 183 -6.79 -19.33 14.34
C ASN A 183 -7.61 -20.63 14.47
N ASN A 184 -7.25 -21.67 13.69
CA ASN A 184 -7.83 -23.00 13.83
C ASN A 184 -7.45 -23.69 15.15
N LYS A 185 -6.18 -23.57 15.60
CA LYS A 185 -5.73 -24.07 16.91
C LYS A 185 -6.50 -23.42 18.07
N LEU A 186 -6.75 -22.11 18.01
CA LEU A 186 -7.55 -21.37 18.99
C LEU A 186 -9.03 -21.80 18.97
N LYS A 187 -9.64 -21.97 17.79
CA LYS A 187 -11.01 -22.51 17.66
C LYS A 187 -11.16 -23.90 18.26
N VAL A 188 -10.17 -24.78 18.11
CA VAL A 188 -10.16 -26.11 18.74
C VAL A 188 -10.00 -26.01 20.26
N GLN A 189 -9.05 -25.21 20.76
CA GLN A 189 -8.86 -25.01 22.20
C GLN A 189 -10.10 -24.40 22.88
N SER A 190 -10.75 -23.40 22.26
CA SER A 190 -11.99 -22.80 22.75
C SER A 190 -13.12 -23.84 22.87
N ARG A 191 -13.32 -24.69 21.86
CA ARG A 191 -14.29 -25.79 21.90
C ARG A 191 -13.98 -26.82 22.98
N LEU A 192 -12.70 -27.17 23.18
CA LEU A 192 -12.27 -28.09 24.24
C LEU A 192 -12.50 -27.49 25.63
N TRP A 193 -12.15 -26.22 25.84
CA TRP A 193 -12.36 -25.50 27.10
C TRP A 193 -13.86 -25.42 27.44
N PHE A 194 -14.71 -25.01 26.47
CA PHE A 194 -16.17 -24.99 26.66
C PHE A 194 -16.74 -26.38 27.01
N SER A 195 -16.27 -27.43 26.34
CA SER A 195 -16.65 -28.82 26.67
C SER A 195 -16.22 -29.22 28.09
N GLN A 196 -15.03 -28.81 28.53
CA GLN A 196 -14.52 -29.10 29.87
C GLN A 196 -15.28 -28.35 30.96
N THR A 197 -15.57 -27.06 30.75
CA THR A 197 -16.38 -26.24 31.65
C THR A 197 -17.80 -26.79 31.79
N MET A 198 -18.43 -27.21 30.68
CA MET A 198 -19.76 -27.87 30.71
C MET A 198 -19.75 -29.19 31.49
N LYS A 199 -18.68 -29.99 31.40
CA LYS A 199 -18.53 -31.23 32.20
C LYS A 199 -18.39 -30.92 33.69
N LEU A 200 -17.54 -29.96 34.05
CA LEU A 200 -17.35 -29.50 35.43
C LEU A 200 -18.66 -28.97 36.03
N MET A 201 -19.37 -28.11 35.31
CA MET A 201 -20.65 -27.54 35.75
C MET A 201 -21.71 -28.64 35.97
N LYS A 202 -21.78 -29.65 35.10
CA LYS A 202 -22.66 -30.80 35.29
C LYS A 202 -22.26 -31.67 36.48
N ALA A 203 -20.96 -31.89 36.72
CA ALA A 203 -20.47 -32.63 37.87
C ALA A 203 -20.79 -31.91 39.20
N LEU A 204 -20.59 -30.59 39.25
CA LEU A 204 -20.95 -29.75 40.41
C LEU A 204 -22.46 -29.79 40.69
N ALA A 205 -23.31 -29.68 39.68
CA ALA A 205 -24.77 -29.76 39.84
C ALA A 205 -25.24 -31.14 40.34
N LEU A 206 -24.59 -32.23 39.91
CA LEU A 206 -24.86 -33.57 40.44
C LEU A 206 -24.40 -33.71 41.90
N ASN A 207 -23.26 -33.12 42.27
CA ASN A 207 -22.75 -33.17 43.63
C ASN A 207 -23.62 -32.33 44.60
N ASP A 208 -24.02 -31.11 44.22
CA ASP A 208 -24.96 -30.29 45.00
C ASP A 208 -26.31 -31.00 45.19
N SER A 209 -26.81 -31.69 44.16
CA SER A 209 -28.02 -32.52 44.29
C SER A 209 -27.84 -33.72 45.23
N HIS A 210 -26.65 -34.32 45.29
CA HIS A 210 -26.34 -35.42 46.20
C HIS A 210 -26.21 -34.93 47.64
N ASP A 211 -25.48 -33.83 47.85
CA ASP A 211 -25.24 -33.28 49.18
C ASP A 211 -26.51 -32.69 49.79
N ARG A 212 -27.41 -32.07 49.00
CA ARG A 212 -28.78 -31.71 49.46
C ARG A 212 -29.57 -32.92 49.93
N LEU A 213 -29.54 -34.03 49.18
CA LEU A 213 -30.26 -35.25 49.54
C LEU A 213 -29.69 -35.89 50.80
N LYS A 214 -28.36 -35.89 50.93
CA LYS A 214 -27.64 -36.33 52.12
C LYS A 214 -27.99 -35.47 53.33
N THR A 215 -27.80 -34.14 53.25
CA THR A 215 -28.12 -33.21 54.34
C THR A 215 -29.58 -33.32 54.77
N SER A 216 -30.53 -33.43 53.83
CA SER A 216 -31.94 -33.66 54.16
C SER A 216 -32.18 -34.99 54.90
N SER A 217 -31.35 -36.01 54.68
CA SER A 217 -31.43 -37.26 55.44
C SER A 217 -30.72 -37.18 56.79
N ASP A 218 -29.56 -36.54 56.84
CA ASP A 218 -28.80 -36.30 58.08
C ASP A 218 -29.61 -35.40 59.04
N GLU A 219 -30.37 -34.41 58.54
CA GLU A 219 -31.33 -33.61 59.29
C GLU A 219 -32.48 -34.45 59.86
N ARG A 220 -33.04 -35.38 59.08
CA ARG A 220 -34.08 -36.30 59.57
C ARG A 220 -33.54 -37.20 60.69
N PHE A 221 -32.34 -37.77 60.52
CA PHE A 221 -31.70 -38.57 61.56
C PHE A 221 -31.34 -37.72 62.78
N LYS A 222 -30.78 -36.53 62.60
CA LYS A 222 -30.46 -35.58 63.68
C LYS A 222 -31.71 -35.21 64.47
N LYS A 223 -32.84 -34.92 63.82
CA LYS A 223 -34.10 -34.62 64.51
C LYS A 223 -34.66 -35.81 65.29
N VAL A 224 -34.52 -37.04 64.77
CA VAL A 224 -34.87 -38.27 65.53
C VAL A 224 -33.95 -38.45 66.73
N LEU A 225 -32.64 -38.23 66.55
CA LEU A 225 -31.66 -38.30 67.64
C LEU A 225 -31.89 -37.21 68.69
N GLU A 226 -32.13 -35.96 68.32
CA GLU A 226 -32.51 -34.87 69.25
C GLU A 226 -33.81 -35.16 70.00
N THR A 227 -34.76 -35.85 69.37
CA THR A 227 -36.00 -36.27 70.05
C THR A 227 -35.72 -37.37 71.08
N LEU A 228 -34.88 -38.35 70.73
CA LEU A 228 -34.47 -39.43 71.64
C LEU A 228 -33.56 -38.92 72.77
N GLU A 229 -32.62 -38.03 72.45
CA GLU A 229 -31.72 -37.37 73.41
C GLU A 229 -32.49 -36.41 74.32
N GLY A 230 -33.52 -35.71 73.81
CA GLY A 230 -34.46 -34.95 74.62
C GLY A 230 -35.20 -35.82 75.64
N TYR A 231 -35.80 -36.94 75.20
CA TYR A 231 -36.42 -37.92 76.10
C TYR A 231 -35.44 -38.55 77.10
N GLN A 232 -34.17 -38.74 76.70
CA GLN A 232 -33.12 -39.28 77.56
C GLN A 232 -32.63 -38.23 78.58
N GLU A 233 -32.47 -36.97 78.19
CA GLU A 233 -31.94 -35.88 79.02
C GLU A 233 -32.98 -35.30 79.98
N GLU A 234 -34.26 -35.22 79.57
CA GLU A 234 -35.40 -34.93 80.46
C GLU A 234 -35.52 -35.99 81.58
N LYS A 235 -35.10 -37.23 81.28
CA LYS A 235 -35.10 -38.35 82.23
C LYS A 235 -33.84 -38.42 83.11
N ASP A 236 -32.66 -38.21 82.52
CA ASP A 236 -31.37 -38.45 83.20
C ASP A 236 -30.79 -37.19 83.87
N ASN A 237 -31.10 -35.96 83.41
CA ASN A 237 -30.45 -34.75 83.92
C ASN A 237 -31.32 -33.46 83.79
N PRO A 238 -32.22 -33.16 84.75
CA PRO A 238 -33.13 -32.00 84.67
C PRO A 238 -32.48 -30.61 84.90
N ARG A 239 -31.15 -30.50 85.01
CA ARG A 239 -30.40 -29.22 85.12
C ARG A 239 -29.02 -29.33 84.48
N LYS A 240 -28.82 -28.77 83.29
CA LYS A 240 -27.50 -28.72 82.61
C LYS A 240 -27.08 -27.27 82.35
N GLN A 241 -25.78 -27.02 82.44
CA GLN A 241 -25.19 -25.69 82.54
C GLN A 241 -24.30 -25.42 81.31
N ILE A 242 -24.58 -24.34 80.57
CA ILE A 242 -23.85 -24.02 79.34
C ILE A 242 -22.52 -23.34 79.70
N VAL A 243 -21.42 -23.96 79.25
CA VAL A 243 -20.07 -23.36 79.32
C VAL A 243 -19.86 -22.48 78.09
N TYR A 244 -19.78 -21.17 78.29
CA TYR A 244 -19.58 -20.20 77.21
C TYR A 244 -18.10 -20.09 76.81
N MET A 245 -17.81 -20.20 75.51
CA MET A 245 -16.66 -19.47 74.95
C MET A 245 -16.90 -17.95 75.11
N LYS A 246 -15.83 -17.18 75.32
CA LYS A 246 -15.94 -15.71 75.44
C LYS A 246 -16.48 -15.12 74.14
N ALA A 247 -17.70 -14.59 74.20
CA ALA A 247 -18.42 -14.09 73.02
C ALA A 247 -17.64 -13.04 72.21
N GLU A 248 -16.79 -12.25 72.87
CA GLU A 248 -15.90 -11.27 72.22
C GLU A 248 -15.00 -11.87 71.12
N GLU A 249 -14.45 -13.06 71.32
CA GLU A 249 -13.50 -13.67 70.36
C GLU A 249 -14.24 -14.13 69.10
N LEU A 250 -15.45 -14.67 69.27
CA LEU A 250 -16.35 -15.00 68.16
C LEU A 250 -16.77 -13.73 67.40
N PHE A 251 -17.09 -12.63 68.09
CA PHE A 251 -17.40 -11.36 67.45
C PHE A 251 -16.19 -10.77 66.70
N LYS A 252 -15.00 -10.73 67.31
CA LYS A 252 -13.76 -10.22 66.68
C LYS A 252 -13.43 -10.98 65.39
N ASN A 253 -13.46 -12.32 65.42
CA ASN A 253 -13.22 -13.14 64.24
C ASN A 253 -14.28 -12.93 63.14
N ARG A 254 -15.55 -12.74 63.52
CA ARG A 254 -16.65 -12.51 62.59
C ARG A 254 -16.60 -11.12 61.94
N PHE A 255 -16.17 -10.09 62.68
CA PHE A 255 -15.92 -8.75 62.12
C PHE A 255 -14.70 -8.74 61.20
N LYS A 256 -13.58 -9.39 61.58
CA LYS A 256 -12.42 -9.51 60.67
C LYS A 256 -12.80 -10.25 59.38
N SER A 257 -13.47 -11.40 59.48
CA SER A 257 -13.94 -12.13 58.29
C SER A 257 -14.92 -11.33 57.42
N LEU A 258 -15.60 -10.32 57.96
CA LEU A 258 -16.44 -9.42 57.17
C LEU A 258 -15.58 -8.39 56.41
N ILE A 259 -14.62 -7.76 57.08
CA ILE A 259 -13.70 -6.79 56.47
C ILE A 259 -12.91 -7.45 55.34
N ASP A 260 -12.29 -8.60 55.60
CA ASP A 260 -11.50 -9.37 54.63
C ASP A 260 -12.33 -9.75 53.38
N GLN A 261 -13.65 -9.94 53.52
CA GLN A 261 -14.56 -10.19 52.38
C GLN A 261 -14.90 -8.93 51.59
N TYR A 262 -14.96 -7.76 52.23
CA TYR A 262 -15.19 -6.49 51.53
C TYR A 262 -13.95 -6.09 50.72
N GLU A 263 -12.76 -6.18 51.32
CA GLU A 263 -11.47 -5.93 50.64
C GLU A 263 -11.27 -6.84 49.42
N LEU A 264 -11.49 -8.16 49.58
CA LEU A 264 -11.36 -9.12 48.48
C LEU A 264 -12.35 -8.85 47.33
N ARG A 265 -13.58 -8.42 47.65
CA ARG A 265 -14.60 -8.04 46.68
C ARG A 265 -14.23 -6.75 45.93
N GLU A 266 -13.66 -5.78 46.63
CA GLU A 266 -13.21 -4.51 46.05
C GLU A 266 -12.00 -4.70 45.13
N LEU A 267 -11.04 -5.55 45.51
CA LEU A 267 -9.92 -5.96 44.67
C LEU A 267 -10.41 -6.69 43.39
N HIS A 268 -11.43 -7.55 43.51
CA HIS A 268 -12.06 -8.20 42.37
C HIS A 268 -12.73 -7.18 41.43
N PHE A 269 -13.42 -6.15 41.94
CA PHE A 269 -13.99 -5.09 41.11
C PHE A 269 -12.92 -4.27 40.38
N HIS A 270 -11.82 -3.90 41.05
CA HIS A 270 -10.70 -3.21 40.39
C HIS A 270 -10.08 -4.07 39.26
N SER A 271 -9.88 -5.37 39.50
CA SER A 271 -9.38 -6.28 38.47
C SER A 271 -10.36 -6.44 37.29
N ALA A 272 -11.66 -6.46 37.56
CA ALA A 272 -12.69 -6.53 36.53
C ALA A 272 -12.75 -5.24 35.69
N MET A 273 -12.66 -4.06 36.32
CA MET A 273 -12.63 -2.78 35.60
C MET A 273 -11.38 -2.63 34.75
N ARG A 274 -10.17 -2.92 35.26
CA ARG A 274 -8.94 -2.90 34.44
C ARG A 274 -9.05 -3.83 33.22
N THR A 275 -9.73 -4.96 33.35
CA THR A 275 -10.00 -5.86 32.21
C THR A 275 -10.92 -5.19 31.18
N LYS A 276 -11.93 -4.43 31.62
CA LYS A 276 -12.84 -3.69 30.72
C LYS A 276 -12.20 -2.46 30.08
N GLU A 277 -11.34 -1.75 30.80
CA GLU A 277 -10.48 -0.68 30.27
C GLU A 277 -9.72 -1.16 29.03
N ILE A 278 -9.02 -2.30 29.17
CA ILE A 278 -8.19 -2.89 28.10
C ILE A 278 -9.06 -3.44 26.96
N GLU A 279 -10.24 -4.02 27.26
CA GLU A 279 -11.20 -4.40 26.21
C GLU A 279 -11.69 -3.19 25.40
N VAL A 280 -11.97 -2.05 26.03
CA VAL A 280 -12.39 -0.81 25.34
C VAL A 280 -11.26 -0.27 24.48
N GLN A 281 -10.06 -0.08 25.05
CA GLN A 281 -8.88 0.39 24.32
C GLN A 281 -8.55 -0.49 23.10
N TRP A 282 -8.63 -1.82 23.24
CA TRP A 282 -8.41 -2.75 22.12
C TRP A 282 -9.44 -2.60 21.00
N ASN A 283 -10.72 -2.39 21.35
CA ASN A 283 -11.77 -2.15 20.35
C ASN A 283 -11.62 -0.78 19.68
N MET A 284 -11.20 0.26 20.41
CA MET A 284 -10.91 1.59 19.84
C MET A 284 -9.74 1.53 18.84
N ALA A 285 -8.58 1.01 19.25
CA ALA A 285 -7.42 0.88 18.37
C ALA A 285 -7.71 0.03 17.11
N ARG A 286 -8.51 -1.03 17.26
CA ARG A 286 -8.98 -1.84 16.12
C ARG A 286 -9.95 -1.09 15.20
N TYR A 287 -10.87 -0.29 15.75
CA TYR A 287 -11.77 0.55 14.96
C TYR A 287 -10.97 1.60 14.17
N GLU A 288 -10.02 2.26 14.82
CA GLU A 288 -9.17 3.27 14.20
C GLU A 288 -8.27 2.69 13.09
N GLN A 289 -7.69 1.50 13.32
CA GLN A 289 -6.98 0.75 12.28
C GLN A 289 -7.88 0.45 11.07
N GLN A 290 -9.16 0.12 11.30
CA GLN A 290 -10.12 -0.14 10.23
C GLN A 290 -10.57 1.15 9.52
N LYS A 291 -10.73 2.27 10.23
CA LYS A 291 -10.96 3.62 9.67
C LYS A 291 -9.83 4.01 8.72
N LYS A 292 -8.58 4.00 9.21
CA LYS A 292 -7.37 4.34 8.45
C LYS A 292 -7.17 3.43 7.22
N ALA A 293 -7.59 2.16 7.29
CA ALA A 293 -7.58 1.25 6.14
C ALA A 293 -8.62 1.63 5.06
N VAL A 294 -9.86 1.97 5.45
CA VAL A 294 -10.91 2.40 4.51
C VAL A 294 -10.55 3.75 3.86
N GLU A 295 -9.96 4.68 4.62
CA GLU A 295 -9.49 5.97 4.11
C GLU A 295 -8.36 5.78 3.08
N ALA A 296 -7.41 4.86 3.33
CA ALA A 296 -6.36 4.53 2.39
C ALA A 296 -6.91 3.89 1.10
N GLU A 297 -7.92 3.03 1.18
CA GLU A 297 -8.60 2.46 0.01
C GLU A 297 -9.40 3.53 -0.76
N GLY A 298 -10.11 4.41 -0.07
CA GLY A 298 -10.82 5.56 -0.66
C GLY A 298 -9.88 6.56 -1.36
N ASN A 299 -8.72 6.84 -0.77
CA ASN A 299 -7.66 7.64 -1.39
C ASN A 299 -7.15 6.98 -2.68
N ARG A 300 -6.91 5.66 -2.65
CA ARG A 300 -6.48 4.89 -3.83
C ARG A 300 -7.56 4.85 -4.93
N ALA A 301 -8.83 4.73 -4.56
CA ALA A 301 -9.96 4.76 -5.47
C ALA A 301 -10.10 6.12 -6.15
N ARG A 302 -9.99 7.23 -5.40
CA ARG A 302 -9.96 8.60 -5.94
C ARG A 302 -8.78 8.81 -6.89
N GLN A 303 -7.58 8.33 -6.55
CA GLN A 303 -6.40 8.41 -7.42
C GLN A 303 -6.60 7.66 -8.75
N LEU A 304 -7.17 6.44 -8.71
CA LEU A 304 -7.48 5.67 -9.91
C LEU A 304 -8.58 6.31 -10.75
N ASN A 305 -9.62 6.88 -10.12
CA ASN A 305 -10.69 7.60 -10.82
C ASN A 305 -10.12 8.83 -11.57
N ASN A 306 -9.31 9.65 -10.90
CA ASN A 306 -8.63 10.80 -11.53
C ASN A 306 -7.73 10.37 -12.70
N GLN A 307 -7.05 9.23 -12.61
CA GLN A 307 -6.27 8.67 -13.72
C GLN A 307 -7.15 8.23 -14.89
N VAL A 308 -8.26 7.54 -14.65
CA VAL A 308 -9.23 7.16 -15.69
C VAL A 308 -9.84 8.39 -16.35
N LEU A 309 -10.30 9.37 -15.58
CA LEU A 309 -10.84 10.64 -16.08
C LEU A 309 -9.82 11.39 -16.95
N THR A 310 -8.54 11.40 -16.56
CA THR A 310 -7.45 11.97 -17.35
C THR A 310 -7.29 11.23 -18.68
N PHE A 311 -7.26 9.90 -18.67
CA PHE A 311 -7.17 9.11 -19.90
C PHE A 311 -8.37 9.33 -20.81
N THR A 312 -9.60 9.30 -20.29
CA THR A 312 -10.82 9.60 -21.06
C THR A 312 -10.77 11.00 -21.68
N LYS A 313 -10.31 12.02 -20.94
CA LYS A 313 -10.13 13.37 -21.50
C LYS A 313 -9.12 13.40 -22.65
N THR A 314 -7.98 12.70 -22.52
CA THR A 314 -7.01 12.59 -23.63
C THR A 314 -7.52 11.78 -24.81
N GLU A 315 -8.37 10.77 -24.58
CA GLU A 315 -8.98 9.98 -25.65
C GLU A 315 -10.00 10.80 -26.44
N THR A 316 -10.85 11.57 -25.75
CA THR A 316 -11.80 12.50 -26.40
C THR A 316 -11.09 13.55 -27.24
N GLU A 317 -10.00 14.14 -26.74
CA GLU A 317 -9.17 15.08 -27.49
C GLU A 317 -8.58 14.43 -28.77
N LEU A 318 -8.03 13.22 -28.66
CA LEU A 318 -7.50 12.49 -29.83
C LEU A 318 -8.60 12.09 -30.83
N ARG A 319 -9.80 11.72 -30.36
CA ARG A 319 -10.97 11.45 -31.21
C ARG A 319 -11.43 12.71 -31.94
N ASN A 320 -11.45 13.86 -31.27
CA ASN A 320 -11.79 15.15 -31.88
C ASN A 320 -10.77 15.54 -32.96
N GLN A 321 -9.48 15.42 -32.67
CA GLN A 321 -8.42 15.65 -33.67
C GLN A 321 -8.57 14.72 -34.88
N LEU A 322 -8.85 13.43 -34.66
CA LEU A 322 -9.10 12.47 -35.75
C LEU A 322 -10.31 12.86 -36.60
N ASN A 323 -11.42 13.30 -35.99
CA ASN A 323 -12.60 13.77 -36.72
C ASN A 323 -12.27 14.98 -37.61
N VAL A 324 -11.53 15.98 -37.11
CA VAL A 324 -11.08 17.14 -37.90
C VAL A 324 -10.22 16.72 -39.09
N TYR A 325 -9.30 15.75 -38.92
CA TYR A 325 -8.53 15.21 -40.05
C TYR A 325 -9.41 14.46 -41.06
N VAL A 326 -10.42 13.70 -40.61
CA VAL A 326 -11.37 13.01 -41.48
C VAL A 326 -12.24 14.00 -42.26
N GLU A 327 -12.65 15.12 -41.65
CA GLU A 327 -13.42 16.18 -42.30
C GLU A 327 -12.59 16.92 -43.36
N LYS A 328 -11.35 17.30 -43.05
CA LYS A 328 -10.43 17.89 -44.04
C LYS A 328 -10.13 16.93 -45.19
N PHE A 329 -9.99 15.63 -44.92
CA PHE A 329 -9.82 14.63 -45.96
C PHE A 329 -11.08 14.49 -46.84
N LYS A 330 -12.28 14.48 -46.24
CA LYS A 330 -13.56 14.50 -46.99
C LYS A 330 -13.66 15.76 -47.86
N GLN A 331 -13.31 16.94 -47.35
CA GLN A 331 -13.37 18.20 -48.09
C GLN A 331 -12.46 18.17 -49.32
N VAL A 332 -11.23 17.68 -49.19
CA VAL A 332 -10.30 17.47 -50.31
C VAL A 332 -10.83 16.42 -51.29
N CYS A 333 -11.42 15.31 -50.83
CA CYS A 333 -12.04 14.33 -51.71
C CYS A 333 -13.25 14.89 -52.48
N THR A 334 -14.11 15.68 -51.84
CA THR A 334 -15.25 16.35 -52.50
C THR A 334 -14.78 17.33 -53.57
N LEU A 335 -13.77 18.15 -53.27
CA LEU A 335 -13.17 19.08 -54.23
C LEU A 335 -12.50 18.34 -55.40
N PHE A 336 -11.83 17.22 -55.14
CA PHE A 336 -11.29 16.36 -56.20
C PHE A 336 -12.40 15.74 -57.06
N LEU A 337 -13.53 15.36 -56.46
CA LEU A 337 -14.67 14.75 -57.17
C LEU A 337 -15.53 15.77 -57.96
N SER A 338 -15.52 17.07 -57.62
CA SER A 338 -16.05 18.11 -58.50
C SER A 338 -15.10 18.36 -59.67
N LEU A 339 -13.81 18.58 -59.40
CA LEU A 339 -12.77 18.77 -60.43
C LEU A 339 -12.65 17.59 -61.42
N ALA A 340 -12.92 16.37 -60.99
CA ALA A 340 -12.81 15.16 -61.82
C ALA A 340 -14.08 14.84 -62.64
N ARG A 341 -15.14 15.64 -62.60
CA ARG A 341 -16.42 15.37 -63.29
C ARG A 341 -16.37 15.78 -64.77
N PRO A 342 -16.37 14.85 -65.76
CA PRO A 342 -16.04 15.20 -67.13
C PRO A 342 -17.25 15.17 -68.06
N THR A 343 -18.15 16.16 -68.00
CA THR A 343 -18.92 16.68 -69.15
C THR A 343 -19.81 17.87 -68.74
N GLN A 344 -19.26 19.08 -68.81
CA GLN A 344 -19.78 20.21 -69.58
C GLN A 344 -18.66 21.26 -69.64
N ALA A 345 -18.84 22.34 -70.40
CA ALA A 345 -17.92 23.47 -70.27
C ALA A 345 -18.22 24.12 -68.92
N LEU A 346 -17.23 24.17 -68.02
CA LEU A 346 -17.35 25.00 -66.82
C LEU A 346 -17.64 26.42 -67.30
N THR A 347 -18.74 27.01 -66.84
CA THR A 347 -18.91 28.46 -66.94
C THR A 347 -17.85 29.13 -66.08
N ASP A 348 -17.51 30.38 -66.38
CA ASP A 348 -16.53 31.11 -65.56
C ASP A 348 -16.95 31.10 -64.08
N ASP A 349 -18.26 31.11 -63.79
CA ASP A 349 -18.84 30.95 -62.44
C ASP A 349 -18.37 29.67 -61.70
N GLU A 350 -18.29 28.50 -62.35
CA GLU A 350 -17.83 27.27 -61.69
C GLU A 350 -16.33 27.28 -61.40
N VAL A 351 -15.55 28.03 -62.19
CA VAL A 351 -14.12 28.26 -61.96
C VAL A 351 -13.91 29.29 -60.85
N GLU A 352 -14.68 30.38 -60.87
CA GLU A 352 -14.75 31.44 -59.87
C GLU A 352 -15.13 30.85 -58.49
N ASP A 353 -16.19 30.05 -58.41
CA ASP A 353 -16.59 29.33 -57.19
C ASP A 353 -15.50 28.38 -56.69
N THR A 354 -14.89 27.60 -57.59
CA THR A 354 -13.80 26.68 -57.22
C THR A 354 -12.58 27.44 -56.70
N LEU A 355 -12.25 28.58 -57.31
CA LEU A 355 -11.15 29.44 -56.90
C LEU A 355 -11.43 30.12 -55.56
N ASN A 356 -12.63 30.67 -55.37
CA ASN A 356 -13.06 31.32 -54.13
C ASN A 356 -13.13 30.33 -52.96
N ASN A 357 -13.71 29.14 -53.16
CA ASN A 357 -13.72 28.07 -52.16
C ASN A 357 -12.27 27.60 -51.81
N SER A 358 -11.35 27.62 -52.78
CA SER A 358 -9.92 27.38 -52.51
C SER A 358 -9.25 28.55 -51.76
N ASN A 359 -9.62 29.80 -52.05
CA ASN A 359 -9.13 30.99 -51.34
C ASN A 359 -9.60 30.98 -49.87
N ASP A 360 -10.86 30.65 -49.61
CA ASP A 360 -11.38 30.46 -48.25
C ASP A 360 -10.68 29.30 -47.51
N LEU A 361 -10.35 28.22 -48.22
CA LEU A 361 -9.52 27.14 -47.66
C LEU A 361 -8.10 27.64 -47.32
N PHE A 362 -7.48 28.49 -48.13
CA PHE A 362 -6.19 29.11 -47.82
C PHE A 362 -6.27 30.18 -46.71
N LEU A 363 -7.37 30.93 -46.62
CA LEU A 363 -7.62 31.90 -45.54
C LEU A 363 -7.84 31.21 -44.20
N THR A 364 -8.65 30.14 -44.18
CA THR A 364 -8.86 29.32 -42.99
C THR A 364 -7.58 28.60 -42.57
N PHE A 365 -6.81 27.99 -43.48
CA PHE A 365 -5.48 27.44 -43.13
C PHE A 365 -4.50 28.51 -42.62
N ARG A 366 -4.50 29.72 -43.17
CA ARG A 366 -3.67 30.84 -42.67
C ARG A 366 -4.08 31.23 -41.24
N LYS A 367 -5.39 31.38 -40.99
CA LYS A 367 -5.94 31.68 -39.66
C LYS A 367 -5.62 30.56 -38.65
N GLU A 368 -5.80 29.29 -39.02
CA GLU A 368 -5.40 28.14 -38.20
C GLU A 368 -3.90 28.12 -37.89
N MET A 369 -3.04 28.44 -38.86
CA MET A 369 -1.60 28.51 -38.63
C MET A 369 -1.20 29.65 -37.69
N GLU A 370 -1.87 30.80 -37.77
CA GLU A 370 -1.70 31.89 -36.80
C GLU A 370 -2.20 31.49 -35.41
N ASP A 371 -3.39 30.90 -35.31
CA ASP A 371 -3.99 30.52 -34.03
C ASP A 371 -3.22 29.35 -33.37
N MET A 372 -2.68 28.41 -34.16
CA MET A 372 -1.70 27.42 -33.68
C MET A 372 -0.38 28.07 -33.26
N SER A 373 0.06 29.15 -33.90
CA SER A 373 1.26 29.90 -33.49
C SER A 373 1.01 30.69 -32.19
N LYS A 374 -0.18 31.28 -32.02
CA LYS A 374 -0.64 31.93 -30.77
C LYS A 374 -0.75 30.89 -29.65
N LYS A 375 -1.35 29.72 -29.92
CA LYS A 375 -1.49 28.58 -28.99
C LYS A 375 -0.14 28.02 -28.56
N THR A 376 0.82 27.85 -29.49
CA THR A 376 2.20 27.46 -29.16
C THR A 376 2.85 28.49 -28.23
N LYS A 377 2.81 29.79 -28.54
CA LYS A 377 3.34 30.86 -27.67
C LYS A 377 2.67 30.90 -26.29
N LYS A 378 1.37 30.61 -26.20
CA LYS A 378 0.64 30.50 -24.92
C LYS A 378 1.11 29.29 -24.10
N LEU A 379 1.20 28.11 -24.72
CA LEU A 379 1.71 26.89 -24.09
C LEU A 379 3.18 27.01 -23.66
N GLU A 380 4.01 27.74 -24.41
CA GLU A 380 5.39 28.07 -24.03
C GLU A 380 5.43 28.94 -22.76
N LYS A 381 4.62 30.02 -22.70
CA LYS A 381 4.48 30.87 -21.50
C LYS A 381 3.95 30.08 -20.30
N GLU A 382 2.96 29.22 -20.49
CA GLU A 382 2.40 28.37 -19.44
C GLU A 382 3.43 27.35 -18.93
N ASN A 383 4.13 26.64 -19.83
CA ASN A 383 5.19 25.69 -19.50
C ASN A 383 6.34 26.34 -18.71
N GLU A 384 6.74 27.54 -19.13
CA GLU A 384 7.71 28.37 -18.42
C GLU A 384 7.21 28.76 -17.01
N ALA A 385 5.92 29.11 -16.85
CA ALA A 385 5.30 29.37 -15.55
C ALA A 385 5.14 28.11 -14.67
N TYR A 386 4.91 26.93 -15.26
CA TYR A 386 4.97 25.64 -14.54
C TYR A 386 6.38 25.36 -14.05
N ARG A 387 7.43 25.54 -14.88
CA ARG A 387 8.84 25.36 -14.45
C ARG A 387 9.25 26.31 -13.33
N ARG A 388 8.75 27.55 -13.31
CA ARG A 388 8.96 28.49 -12.18
C ARG A 388 8.28 28.01 -10.90
N ARG A 389 7.01 27.56 -10.98
CA ARG A 389 6.28 27.02 -9.82
C ARG A 389 6.90 25.74 -9.27
N ASP A 390 7.34 24.83 -10.14
CA ASP A 390 8.09 23.63 -9.76
C ASP A 390 9.41 23.97 -9.06
N THR A 391 10.18 24.94 -9.59
CA THR A 391 11.42 25.41 -8.94
C THR A 391 11.15 25.98 -7.55
N ALA A 392 10.10 26.81 -7.40
CA ALA A 392 9.72 27.40 -6.11
C ALA A 392 9.22 26.35 -5.10
N LEU A 393 8.43 25.36 -5.56
CA LEU A 393 7.96 24.24 -4.73
C LEU A 393 9.14 23.40 -4.24
N ASN A 394 10.08 23.04 -5.12
CA ASN A 394 11.27 22.29 -4.75
C ASN A 394 12.16 23.06 -3.75
N GLN A 395 12.29 24.39 -3.89
CA GLN A 395 12.97 25.23 -2.90
C GLN A 395 12.24 25.24 -1.54
N ASN A 396 10.91 25.32 -1.54
CA ASN A 396 10.11 25.29 -0.31
C ASN A 396 10.21 23.93 0.41
N ILE A 397 10.16 22.82 -0.33
CA ILE A 397 10.35 21.46 0.21
C ILE A 397 11.74 21.29 0.83
N LEU A 398 12.80 21.82 0.20
CA LEU A 398 14.14 21.80 0.77
C LEU A 398 14.22 22.60 2.08
N LYS A 399 13.63 23.81 2.12
CA LYS A 399 13.57 24.63 3.34
C LYS A 399 12.83 23.94 4.48
N MET A 400 11.68 23.30 4.21
CA MET A 400 10.95 22.52 5.21
C MET A 400 11.75 21.30 5.69
N ALA A 401 12.54 20.66 4.83
CA ALA A 401 13.42 19.56 5.22
C ALA A 401 14.60 20.05 6.11
N GLU A 402 15.18 21.20 5.81
CA GLU A 402 16.20 21.85 6.65
C GLU A 402 15.65 22.24 8.02
N GLU A 403 14.44 22.82 8.06
CA GLU A 403 13.73 23.18 9.29
C GLU A 403 13.39 21.93 10.13
N ARG A 404 12.87 20.86 9.51
CA ARG A 404 12.64 19.57 10.18
C ARG A 404 13.93 18.99 10.76
N ASN A 405 15.04 19.02 10.01
CA ASN A 405 16.34 18.53 10.47
C ASN A 405 16.89 19.36 11.65
N LYS A 406 16.67 20.68 11.65
CA LYS A 406 16.99 21.55 12.78
C LYS A 406 16.16 21.19 14.01
N HIS A 407 14.84 21.07 13.88
CA HIS A 407 13.96 20.69 14.99
C HIS A 407 14.32 19.31 15.57
N LEU A 408 14.66 18.32 14.72
CA LEU A 408 15.11 17.00 15.16
C LEU A 408 16.37 17.10 16.04
N LYS A 409 17.34 17.93 15.65
CA LYS A 409 18.56 18.18 16.42
C LYS A 409 18.29 18.93 17.73
N ASP A 410 17.43 19.94 17.70
CA ASP A 410 17.05 20.70 18.91
C ASP A 410 16.36 19.77 19.93
N VAL A 411 15.52 18.85 19.48
CA VAL A 411 14.92 17.78 20.31
C VAL A 411 15.98 16.80 20.83
N GLU A 412 16.94 16.38 20.01
CA GLU A 412 18.05 15.50 20.43
C GLU A 412 18.91 16.16 21.53
N ASP A 413 19.22 17.46 21.38
CA ASP A 413 19.99 18.23 22.37
C ASP A 413 19.16 18.59 23.62
N ILE A 414 17.83 18.60 23.55
CA ILE A 414 16.95 18.61 24.74
C ILE A 414 16.96 17.26 25.44
N LYS A 415 16.84 16.13 24.73
CA LYS A 415 16.95 14.77 25.30
C LYS A 415 18.29 14.60 26.04
N LYS A 416 19.42 14.92 25.39
CA LYS A 416 20.77 14.89 26.02
C LYS A 416 20.90 15.78 27.28
N LYS A 417 20.08 16.83 27.44
CA LYS A 417 20.03 17.65 28.67
C LYS A 417 19.19 16.94 29.74
N ASN A 418 18.04 16.38 29.36
CA ASN A 418 17.16 15.64 30.25
C ASN A 418 17.82 14.35 30.79
N ASP A 419 18.54 13.62 29.94
CA ASP A 419 19.33 12.43 30.34
C ASP A 419 20.39 12.79 31.38
N LYS A 420 21.07 13.93 31.22
CA LYS A 420 22.04 14.46 32.19
C LYS A 420 21.39 14.88 33.50
N LEU A 421 20.25 15.56 33.46
CA LEU A 421 19.49 15.93 34.67
C LEU A 421 19.02 14.68 35.41
N THR A 422 18.46 13.71 34.70
CA THR A 422 18.03 12.41 35.25
C THR A 422 19.21 11.65 35.86
N SER A 423 20.36 11.63 35.20
CA SER A 423 21.60 11.03 35.72
C SER A 423 22.08 11.72 37.02
N ILE A 424 22.05 13.05 37.08
CA ILE A 424 22.40 13.84 38.27
C ILE A 424 21.40 13.57 39.40
N ILE A 425 20.09 13.54 39.13
CA ILE A 425 19.04 13.23 40.11
C ILE A 425 19.26 11.84 40.71
N ASN A 426 19.48 10.82 39.86
CA ASN A 426 19.75 9.45 40.30
C ASN A 426 21.04 9.37 41.15
N GLN A 427 22.09 10.11 40.76
CA GLN A 427 23.34 10.18 41.53
C GLN A 427 23.16 10.88 42.89
N MET A 428 22.38 11.96 42.95
CA MET A 428 22.07 12.66 44.20
C MET A 428 21.21 11.82 45.16
N GLN A 429 20.25 11.05 44.63
CA GLN A 429 19.46 10.09 45.41
C GLN A 429 20.35 8.98 45.99
N GLN A 430 21.24 8.39 45.16
CA GLN A 430 22.21 7.37 45.62
C GLN A 430 23.20 7.89 46.68
N GLN A 431 23.56 9.18 46.63
CA GLN A 431 24.42 9.82 47.64
C GLN A 431 23.68 10.20 48.94
N GLY A 432 22.50 9.65 49.20
CA GLY A 432 21.77 9.85 50.46
C GLY A 432 21.15 11.24 50.63
N ARG A 433 21.10 12.06 49.56
CA ARG A 433 20.35 13.33 49.52
C ARG A 433 18.96 13.16 48.92
N GLY A 434 18.40 11.95 49.02
CA GLY A 434 16.99 11.68 48.73
C GLY A 434 16.07 12.48 49.66
N ILE A 435 14.86 12.76 49.19
CA ILE A 435 13.83 13.50 49.93
C ILE A 435 13.51 12.74 51.24
N PRO A 436 13.37 13.40 52.40
CA PRO A 436 13.01 12.73 53.65
C PRO A 436 11.69 11.96 53.51
N ALA A 437 11.66 10.71 53.98
CA ALA A 437 10.54 9.77 53.80
C ALA A 437 9.17 10.30 54.29
N GLY A 438 9.14 11.30 55.18
CA GLY A 438 7.92 11.97 55.63
C GLY A 438 7.21 12.86 54.58
N MET A 439 7.83 13.13 53.42
CA MET A 439 7.26 13.97 52.36
C MET A 439 6.89 13.19 51.08
N GLN A 440 7.15 11.87 51.06
CA GLN A 440 6.94 11.02 49.88
C GLN A 440 5.45 10.92 49.52
N GLY A 441 4.59 10.68 50.52
CA GLY A 441 3.13 10.56 50.35
C GLY A 441 2.38 11.85 50.01
N THR A 442 3.04 13.02 49.95
CA THR A 442 2.39 14.29 49.53
C THR A 442 2.61 14.62 48.06
N MET A 443 3.63 14.05 47.41
CA MET A 443 3.86 14.22 45.96
C MET A 443 3.20 13.11 45.14
N GLU A 444 3.14 11.90 45.70
CA GLU A 444 2.53 10.73 45.05
C GLU A 444 1.05 10.97 44.72
N SER A 445 0.29 11.55 45.66
CA SER A 445 -1.13 11.96 45.48
C SER A 445 -1.37 13.04 44.40
N CYS A 446 -0.33 13.55 43.74
CA CYS A 446 -0.44 14.53 42.64
C CYS A 446 0.05 13.96 41.28
N TYR A 447 0.52 12.70 41.24
CA TYR A 447 1.08 12.07 40.03
C TYR A 447 0.63 10.63 39.76
N THR A 448 -0.05 9.94 40.70
CA THR A 448 -0.54 8.56 40.52
C THR A 448 -1.72 8.37 39.55
N GLU A 449 -1.91 9.29 38.61
CA GLU A 449 -2.88 9.17 37.50
C GLU A 449 -2.21 9.24 36.10
N ALA A 450 -0.87 9.43 36.06
CA ALA A 450 -0.09 9.51 34.81
C ALA A 450 1.15 8.59 34.88
N GLY A 451 0.95 7.27 34.83
CA GLY A 451 2.01 6.29 35.15
C GLY A 451 2.09 4.97 34.35
N GLU A 452 1.09 4.58 33.55
CA GLU A 452 1.16 3.38 32.69
C GLU A 452 0.66 3.65 31.25
N ALA A 453 1.44 4.40 30.48
CA ALA A 453 1.31 4.48 29.02
C ALA A 453 2.71 4.52 28.38
N GLY A 454 3.01 3.55 27.52
CA GLY A 454 4.30 3.46 26.84
C GLY A 454 4.28 4.16 25.47
N GLU A 455 5.33 4.94 25.19
CA GLU A 455 5.77 5.43 23.87
C GLU A 455 4.68 5.58 22.78
N GLY A 456 3.80 6.56 22.95
CA GLY A 456 2.95 7.11 21.89
C GLY A 456 3.58 8.35 21.24
N GLU A 457 3.34 8.55 19.94
CA GLU A 457 3.78 9.76 19.23
C GLU A 457 2.93 10.97 19.66
N LEU A 458 3.59 12.11 19.90
CA LEU A 458 2.93 13.36 20.30
C LEU A 458 2.53 14.14 19.04
N GLU A 459 1.45 13.69 18.39
CA GLU A 459 0.72 14.50 17.43
C GLU A 459 -0.24 15.41 18.22
N GLY A 460 -0.08 16.73 18.06
CA GLY A 460 -0.98 17.72 18.63
C GLY A 460 -2.01 18.15 17.59
N GLU A 461 -3.20 17.55 17.64
CA GLU A 461 -4.37 18.10 16.95
C GLU A 461 -4.95 19.23 17.83
N GLU A 462 -4.66 20.49 17.47
CA GLU A 462 -5.43 21.64 17.94
C GLU A 462 -6.72 21.72 17.14
N ASP A 463 -7.80 21.18 17.71
CA ASP A 463 -9.13 21.20 17.10
C ASP A 463 -9.66 22.64 17.06
N SER A 464 -9.61 23.25 15.88
CA SER A 464 -10.12 24.60 15.61
C SER A 464 -11.28 24.49 14.64
N GLU A 465 -12.48 24.24 15.17
CA GLU A 465 -13.72 24.27 14.40
C GLU A 465 -13.82 25.57 13.58
N CYS A 466 -13.77 25.44 12.27
CA CYS A 466 -14.14 26.47 11.32
C CYS A 466 -15.31 25.94 10.48
N GLU A 467 -16.50 26.35 10.89
CA GLU A 467 -17.77 26.12 10.21
C GLU A 467 -17.69 26.73 8.80
N TYR A 468 -17.83 25.89 7.76
CA TYR A 468 -17.91 26.33 6.37
C TYR A 468 -19.37 26.26 5.93
N ASP A 469 -19.97 27.41 5.61
CA ASP A 469 -21.29 27.50 4.99
C ASP A 469 -21.31 26.76 3.64
N GLU A 470 -22.20 25.78 3.50
CA GLU A 470 -22.63 25.25 2.21
C GLU A 470 -23.71 26.15 1.61
N ASP A 471 -23.33 27.26 0.95
CA ASP A 471 -24.22 27.94 -0.02
C ASP A 471 -23.46 28.88 -0.98
N ALA A 472 -23.09 28.37 -2.16
CA ALA A 472 -22.48 29.16 -3.25
C ALA A 472 -22.70 28.50 -4.63
N GLU A 473 -23.96 28.30 -5.03
CA GLU A 473 -24.30 27.91 -6.41
C GLU A 473 -24.06 29.07 -7.40
N GLU A 474 -22.83 29.26 -7.87
CA GLU A 474 -22.57 30.14 -9.02
C GLU A 474 -23.09 29.51 -10.32
N GLN A 475 -24.23 30.02 -10.78
CA GLN A 475 -24.85 29.66 -12.06
C GLN A 475 -23.98 30.13 -13.22
N ILE A 476 -23.44 29.18 -14.00
CA ILE A 476 -22.78 29.48 -15.27
C ILE A 476 -23.87 29.84 -16.29
N SER A 477 -24.20 31.13 -16.39
CA SER A 477 -25.08 31.65 -17.43
C SER A 477 -24.38 31.63 -18.78
N GLU A 478 -25.01 31.02 -19.77
CA GLU A 478 -24.64 31.19 -21.18
C GLU A 478 -25.10 32.58 -21.67
N GLY A 479 -24.35 33.19 -22.60
CA GLY A 479 -24.63 34.52 -23.14
C GLY A 479 -23.60 34.93 -24.18
N GLU A 480 -24.07 35.39 -25.34
CA GLU A 480 -23.23 35.74 -26.50
C GLU A 480 -22.92 37.25 -26.59
N PHE A 481 -21.81 37.56 -27.27
CA PHE A 481 -21.50 38.74 -28.11
C PHE A 481 -21.97 40.16 -27.70
N ASP A 482 -21.00 41.09 -27.62
CA ASP A 482 -20.83 42.15 -28.65
C ASP A 482 -19.40 42.79 -28.57
N ASP A 483 -19.03 43.59 -29.58
CA ASP A 483 -17.66 44.04 -29.90
C ASP A 483 -17.26 45.45 -29.36
N ASP A 484 -15.96 45.77 -29.51
CA ASP A 484 -15.27 47.10 -29.48
C ASP A 484 -15.31 47.94 -28.16
N ASP A 485 -14.41 48.89 -27.86
CA ASP A 485 -13.29 49.51 -28.60
C ASP A 485 -12.11 49.84 -27.62
N ASP A 486 -10.94 50.23 -28.14
CA ASP A 486 -9.75 50.65 -27.37
C ASP A 486 -9.90 52.05 -26.71
N THR A 487 -9.26 52.29 -25.56
CA THR A 487 -8.94 53.64 -25.03
C THR A 487 -7.70 53.59 -24.12
N GLU A 488 -6.85 54.62 -24.20
CA GLU A 488 -5.47 54.62 -23.67
C GLU A 488 -5.29 55.25 -22.26
N GLU A 489 -4.11 54.96 -21.66
CA GLU A 489 -3.29 55.71 -20.67
C GLU A 489 -3.90 56.41 -19.43
N GLU A 490 -3.39 56.07 -18.24
CA GLU A 490 -2.39 56.92 -17.53
C GLU A 490 -1.68 56.17 -16.36
N GLU A 491 -0.43 56.56 -16.04
CA GLU A 491 0.34 56.11 -14.86
C GLU A 491 0.63 57.26 -13.88
N VAL A 492 0.34 57.13 -12.57
CA VAL A 492 1.03 57.86 -11.48
C VAL A 492 0.88 57.14 -10.11
N PRO A 493 1.76 57.36 -9.09
CA PRO A 493 2.17 56.23 -8.23
C PRO A 493 2.12 56.41 -6.70
N SER A 494 2.15 55.27 -6.01
CA SER A 494 2.79 55.00 -4.69
C SER A 494 2.27 55.67 -3.40
N VAL A 495 2.12 54.87 -2.33
CA VAL A 495 2.90 54.90 -1.06
C VAL A 495 2.49 53.66 -0.21
N PRO A 496 3.40 52.97 0.51
CA PRO A 496 3.04 51.79 1.31
C PRO A 496 2.51 52.14 2.72
N GLY A 497 1.36 51.59 3.10
CA GLY A 497 0.83 51.66 4.48
C GLY A 497 1.30 50.48 5.34
N ALA A 498 1.81 50.77 6.54
CA ALA A 498 2.28 49.74 7.48
C ALA A 498 1.15 49.25 8.40
N TYR A 499 0.95 47.93 8.47
CA TYR A 499 0.10 47.29 9.49
C TYR A 499 0.96 46.69 10.60
N GLY A 500 0.64 47.07 11.83
CA GLY A 500 1.15 46.49 13.08
C GLY A 500 0.04 46.48 14.13
N PRO A 501 0.08 45.59 15.14
CA PRO A 501 -1.05 45.36 16.05
C PRO A 501 -1.37 46.56 16.94
N GLU A 502 -2.64 46.68 17.30
CA GLU A 502 -3.18 47.80 18.08
C GLU A 502 -2.66 47.88 19.52
N ARG A 503 -2.81 49.08 20.11
CA ARG A 503 -2.36 49.40 21.47
C ARG A 503 -3.49 49.18 22.48
N PRO A 504 -3.28 48.44 23.59
CA PRO A 504 -4.34 48.18 24.56
C PRO A 504 -4.82 49.46 25.28
N PRO A 505 -6.10 49.51 25.70
CA PRO A 505 -6.73 50.69 26.29
C PRO A 505 -6.23 51.02 27.71
N ALA A 506 -6.30 52.30 28.08
CA ALA A 506 -5.86 52.78 29.38
C ALA A 506 -6.93 52.59 30.47
N MET A 507 -6.57 51.90 31.57
CA MET A 507 -7.38 51.87 32.78
C MET A 507 -7.20 53.16 33.59
N ASN A 508 -8.23 54.02 33.59
CA ASN A 508 -8.38 55.06 34.63
C ASN A 508 -9.21 54.48 35.79
N GLY A 509 -8.64 54.47 36.99
CA GLY A 509 -9.30 53.98 38.20
C GLY A 509 -9.66 55.10 39.18
N HIS A 510 -10.78 54.91 39.88
CA HIS A 510 -11.33 55.78 40.94
C HIS A 510 -11.79 57.18 40.47
N ARG A 511 -12.84 57.77 41.07
CA ARG A 511 -13.42 57.50 42.40
C ARG A 511 -14.94 57.63 42.39
#